data_AF-A0A8T5TYW5-F1
#
_entry.id   AF-A0A8T5TYW5-F1
#
_cell.length_a   1.000
_cell.length_b   1.000
_cell.length_c   1.000
_cell.angle_alpha   90.00
_cell.angle_beta   90.00
_cell.angle_gamma   90.00
#
_symmetry.space_group_name_H-M   'P 1'
#
loop_
_entity.id
_entity.type
_entity.pdbx_description
1 polymer ?
#
loop_
_entity_poly.entity_id
_entity_poly.type
_entity_poly.pdbx_seq_one_letter_code
_entity_poly.pdbx_strand_id
1 'polypeptide(L)'
;MLNLGQAILKKGHKILGIFFYGSGVYSAKRELNLSSSMRNLPKRLETFVNENEMNLSACSTWMNFTGLKVEELIEKACQVGLGGLSEWMAESDRVIVFGPGG
;
A
#
# COMPACT_ATOMS: atom_id res chain seq x y z
N MET A 1 -8.47 2.55 4.81
CA MET A 1 -7.37 3.21 4.08
C MET A 1 -7.84 3.88 2.79
N LEU A 2 -8.20 3.17 1.71
CA LEU A 2 -8.52 3.78 0.39
C LEU A 2 -9.54 4.94 0.42
N ASN A 3 -10.66 4.78 1.13
CA ASN A 3 -11.68 5.84 1.22
C ASN A 3 -11.14 7.11 1.90
N LEU A 4 -10.25 6.97 2.89
CA LEU A 4 -9.61 8.12 3.52
C LEU A 4 -8.61 8.77 2.56
N GLY A 5 -7.82 7.98 1.83
CA GLY A 5 -6.91 8.48 0.80
C GLY A 5 -7.65 9.35 -0.23
N GLN A 6 -8.78 8.86 -0.74
CA GLN A 6 -9.66 9.63 -1.65
C GLN A 6 -10.16 10.93 -1.03
N ALA A 7 -10.56 10.92 0.25
CA ALA A 7 -11.03 12.12 0.94
C ALA A 7 -9.91 13.15 1.17
N ILE A 8 -8.68 12.69 1.47
CA ILE A 8 -7.49 13.53 1.65
C ILE A 8 -7.16 14.25 0.33
N LEU A 9 -7.12 13.52 -0.79
CA LEU A 9 -6.89 14.12 -2.11
C LEU A 9 -7.99 15.10 -2.51
N LYS A 10 -9.26 14.76 -2.24
CA LYS A 10 -10.40 15.65 -2.53
C LYS A 10 -10.33 16.97 -1.76
N LYS A 11 -9.66 16.99 -0.60
CA LYS A 11 -9.40 18.21 0.17
C LYS A 11 -8.17 19.01 -0.33
N GLY A 12 -7.50 18.56 -1.39
CA GLY A 12 -6.34 19.23 -1.98
C GLY A 12 -5.01 18.89 -1.33
N HIS A 13 -4.96 17.88 -0.45
CA HIS A 13 -3.71 17.41 0.13
C HIS A 13 -2.98 16.43 -0.80
N LYS A 14 -1.68 16.27 -0.58
CA LYS A 14 -0.84 15.29 -1.30
C LYS A 14 -0.58 14.06 -0.43
N ILE A 15 -0.46 12.91 -1.06
CA ILE A 15 -0.08 11.66 -0.41
C ILE A 15 1.23 11.21 -1.06
N LEU A 16 2.32 11.20 -0.28
CA LEU A 16 3.64 10.80 -0.75
C LEU A 16 3.68 9.33 -1.20
N GLY A 17 3.02 8.46 -0.44
CA GLY A 17 2.92 7.05 -0.76
C GLY A 17 2.17 6.24 0.29
N ILE A 18 2.02 4.95 -0.01
CA ILE A 18 1.43 3.95 0.88
C ILE A 18 2.50 2.90 1.15
N PHE A 19 2.78 2.65 2.43
CA PHE A 19 3.72 1.64 2.87
C PHE A 19 3.00 0.51 3.61
N PHE A 20 3.16 -0.72 3.14
CA PHE A 20 2.63 -1.91 3.78
C PHE A 20 3.65 -2.58 4.70
N TYR A 21 3.21 -2.81 5.93
CA TYR A 21 3.98 -3.46 6.98
C TYR A 21 3.14 -4.57 7.64
N GLY A 22 3.78 -5.59 8.21
CA GLY A 22 3.05 -6.70 8.82
C GLY A 22 2.27 -7.52 7.81
N SER A 23 1.09 -8.00 8.23
CA SER A 23 0.12 -8.66 7.35
C SER A 23 -0.44 -7.74 6.26
N GLY A 24 -0.18 -6.42 6.33
CA GLY A 24 -0.54 -5.46 5.30
C GLY A 24 0.06 -5.79 3.93
N VAL A 25 1.20 -6.49 3.86
CA VAL A 25 1.85 -6.86 2.58
C VAL A 25 0.96 -7.66 1.64
N TYR A 26 0.03 -8.47 2.19
CA TYR A 26 -0.94 -9.21 1.37
C TYR A 26 -1.93 -8.31 0.63
N SER A 27 -2.12 -7.06 1.08
CA SER A 27 -2.99 -6.08 0.40
C SER A 27 -2.45 -5.68 -0.98
N ALA A 28 -1.15 -5.90 -1.22
CA ALA A 28 -0.50 -5.65 -2.50
C ALA A 28 -0.49 -6.87 -3.43
N LYS A 29 -0.99 -8.04 -3.01
CA LYS A 29 -0.98 -9.24 -3.86
C LYS A 29 -1.96 -9.07 -5.03
N ARG A 30 -1.46 -9.22 -6.27
CA ARG A 30 -2.22 -9.00 -7.52
C ARG A 30 -3.32 -10.03 -7.72
N GLU A 31 -2.96 -11.32 -7.59
CA GLU A 31 -3.87 -12.42 -7.88
C GLU A 31 -4.60 -12.87 -6.62
N LEU A 32 -5.92 -12.68 -6.64
CA LEU A 32 -6.84 -13.17 -5.61
C LEU A 32 -7.94 -14.01 -6.28
N ASN A 33 -8.26 -15.15 -5.68
CA ASN A 33 -9.44 -15.92 -6.06
C ASN A 33 -10.65 -15.35 -5.32
N LEU A 34 -11.42 -14.49 -5.99
CA LEU A 34 -12.55 -13.76 -5.41
C LEU A 34 -13.86 -14.30 -5.95
N SER A 35 -14.87 -14.44 -5.08
CA SER A 35 -16.26 -14.65 -5.51
C SER A 35 -16.83 -13.39 -6.16
N SER A 36 -17.81 -13.54 -7.05
CA SER A 36 -18.45 -12.43 -7.78
C SER A 36 -19.04 -11.32 -6.91
N SER A 37 -19.38 -11.60 -5.66
CA SER A 37 -19.91 -10.63 -4.68
C SER A 37 -18.83 -9.85 -3.92
N MET A 38 -17.55 -10.24 -4.02
CA MET A 38 -16.46 -9.61 -3.26
C MET A 38 -15.79 -8.50 -4.05
N ARG A 39 -15.37 -7.45 -3.33
CA ARG A 39 -14.64 -6.33 -3.91
C ARG A 39 -13.18 -6.74 -4.15
N ASN A 40 -12.68 -6.49 -5.36
CA ASN A 40 -11.26 -6.64 -5.67
C ASN A 40 -10.46 -5.43 -5.14
N LEU A 41 -9.95 -5.55 -3.91
CA LEU A 41 -9.21 -4.48 -3.26
C LEU A 41 -7.84 -4.20 -3.89
N PRO A 42 -7.00 -5.21 -4.25
CA PRO A 42 -5.72 -4.95 -4.90
C PRO A 42 -5.88 -4.20 -6.23
N LYS A 43 -6.85 -4.59 -7.07
CA LYS A 43 -7.12 -3.88 -8.32
C LYS A 43 -7.56 -2.43 -8.06
N ARG A 44 -8.41 -2.21 -7.05
CA ARG A 44 -8.86 -0.86 -6.70
C ARG A 44 -7.73 0.00 -6.11
N LEU A 45 -6.79 -0.62 -5.40
CA LEU A 45 -5.57 0.03 -4.92
C LEU A 45 -4.64 0.40 -6.07
N GLU A 46 -4.41 -0.52 -7.01
CA GLU A 46 -3.61 -0.30 -8.21
C GLU A 46 -4.14 0.89 -9.02
N THR A 47 -5.45 0.92 -9.31
CA THR A 47 -6.09 2.06 -9.97
C THR A 47 -5.87 3.36 -9.19
N PHE A 48 -6.09 3.35 -7.86
CA PHE A 48 -5.93 4.53 -7.02
C PHE A 48 -4.50 5.08 -7.02
N VAL A 49 -3.50 4.20 -6.93
CA VAL A 49 -2.08 4.58 -6.94
C VAL A 49 -1.66 5.09 -8.32
N ASN A 50 -2.16 4.46 -9.39
CA ASN A 50 -1.84 4.84 -10.76
C ASN A 50 -2.40 6.21 -11.14
N GLU A 51 -3.68 6.46 -10.86
CA GLU A 51 -4.36 7.72 -11.19
C GLU A 51 -3.78 8.94 -10.47
N ASN A 52 -3.13 8.73 -9.31
CA ASN A 52 -2.64 9.79 -8.44
C ASN A 52 -1.11 9.81 -8.33
N GLU A 53 -0.42 9.04 -9.17
CA GLU A 53 1.06 8.96 -9.23
C GLU A 53 1.73 8.74 -7.86
N MET A 54 1.11 7.92 -7.02
CA MET A 54 1.62 7.66 -5.66
C MET A 54 2.68 6.56 -5.66
N ASN A 55 3.56 6.61 -4.66
CA ASN A 55 4.44 5.48 -4.38
C ASN A 55 3.69 4.39 -3.61
N LEU A 56 3.98 3.13 -3.94
CA LEU A 56 3.46 1.97 -3.22
C LEU A 56 4.61 1.05 -2.85
N SER A 57 4.76 0.73 -1.57
CA SER A 57 5.86 -0.10 -1.10
C SER A 57 5.41 -1.13 -0.08
N ALA A 58 6.01 -2.32 -0.14
CA ALA A 58 5.81 -3.40 0.81
C ALA A 58 7.14 -3.72 1.52
N CYS A 59 7.08 -3.90 2.83
CA CYS A 59 8.26 -4.17 3.65
C CYS A 59 8.95 -5.48 3.24
N SER A 60 10.22 -5.38 2.87
CA SER A 60 11.04 -6.52 2.41
C SER A 60 11.07 -7.67 3.42
N THR A 61 11.27 -7.38 4.70
CA THR A 61 11.32 -8.39 5.78
C THR A 61 10.01 -9.17 5.87
N TRP A 62 8.87 -8.48 5.82
CA TRP A 62 7.56 -9.12 5.91
C TRP A 62 7.19 -9.91 4.65
N MET A 63 7.58 -9.42 3.47
CA MET A 63 7.47 -10.22 2.23
C MET A 63 8.26 -11.52 2.33
N ASN A 64 9.50 -11.47 2.84
CA ASN A 64 10.33 -12.66 3.02
C ASN A 64 9.72 -13.65 4.02
N PHE A 65 9.17 -13.17 5.15
CA PHE A 65 8.49 -14.03 6.13
C PHE A 65 7.23 -14.71 5.59
N THR A 66 6.53 -14.06 4.67
CA THR A 66 5.29 -14.57 4.07
C THR A 66 5.52 -15.39 2.80
N GLY A 67 6.76 -15.40 2.28
CA GLY A 67 7.11 -16.03 1.00
C GLY A 67 6.55 -15.30 -0.23
N LEU A 68 6.02 -14.09 -0.06
CA LEU A 68 5.43 -13.30 -1.14
C LEU A 68 6.54 -12.72 -2.03
N LYS A 69 6.47 -12.98 -3.33
CA LYS A 69 7.47 -12.49 -4.28
C LYS A 69 7.04 -11.17 -4.95
N VAL A 70 8.01 -10.42 -5.46
CA VAL A 70 7.77 -9.13 -6.12
C VAL A 70 6.89 -9.29 -7.35
N GLU A 71 7.02 -10.39 -8.09
CA GLU A 71 6.24 -10.64 -9.31
C GLU A 71 4.75 -10.89 -9.01
N GLU A 72 4.41 -11.26 -7.77
CA GLU A 72 3.04 -11.47 -7.29
C GLU A 72 2.35 -10.17 -6.84
N LEU A 73 3.08 -9.05 -6.75
CA LEU A 73 2.51 -7.76 -6.31
C LEU A 73 1.79 -7.02 -7.45
N ILE A 74 0.84 -6.14 -7.13
CA ILE A 74 0.22 -5.24 -8.11
C ILE A 74 1.26 -4.33 -8.78
N GLU A 75 0.93 -3.81 -9.96
CA GLU A 75 1.82 -2.93 -10.69
C GLU A 75 2.19 -1.68 -9.85
N LYS A 76 3.43 -1.20 -10.00
CA LYS A 76 4.07 -0.14 -9.16
C LYS A 76 4.32 -0.47 -7.68
N ALA A 77 3.92 -1.63 -7.16
CA ALA A 77 4.31 -2.04 -5.82
C ALA A 77 5.79 -2.45 -5.78
N CYS A 78 6.59 -1.74 -4.97
CA CYS A 78 8.00 -2.03 -4.80
C CYS A 78 8.28 -2.75 -3.48
N GLN A 79 9.26 -3.65 -3.48
CA GLN A 79 9.80 -4.21 -2.25
C GLN A 79 10.84 -3.25 -1.68
N VAL A 80 10.61 -2.73 -0.47
CA VAL A 80 11.47 -1.71 0.16
C VAL A 80 11.74 -2.06 1.62
N GLY A 81 12.95 -1.78 2.10
CA GLY A 81 13.31 -1.94 3.50
C GLY A 81 12.67 -0.88 4.41
N LEU A 82 12.81 -1.05 5.73
CA LEU A 82 12.33 -0.08 6.72
C LEU A 82 12.98 1.32 6.59
N GLY A 83 14.18 1.40 6.01
CA GLY A 83 14.84 2.68 5.72
C GLY A 83 14.00 3.59 4.81
N GLY A 84 13.34 3.03 3.78
CA GLY A 84 12.48 3.81 2.89
C GLY A 84 11.23 4.33 3.58
N LEU A 85 10.67 3.57 4.53
CA LEU A 85 9.59 4.09 5.39
C LEU A 85 10.09 5.26 6.25
N SER A 86 11.27 5.14 6.85
CA SER A 86 11.86 6.20 7.67
C SER A 86 12.07 7.50 6.89
N GLU A 87 12.51 7.40 5.63
CA GLU A 87 12.68 8.54 4.72
C GLU A 87 11.32 9.21 4.42
N TRP A 88 10.31 8.42 4.05
CA TRP A 88 8.96 8.96 3.81
C TRP A 88 8.34 9.59 5.04
N MET A 89 8.60 9.05 6.24
CA MET A 89 8.13 9.63 7.49
C MET A 89 8.81 10.97 7.79
N ALA A 90 10.08 11.13 7.41
CA ALA A 90 10.82 12.38 7.58
C ALA A 90 10.36 13.47 6.59
N GLU A 91 10.00 13.07 5.36
CA GLU A 91 9.51 13.99 4.32
C GLU A 91 8.03 14.37 4.48
N SER A 92 7.24 13.54 5.16
CA SER A 92 5.79 13.76 5.30
C SER A 92 5.45 14.67 6.47
N ASP A 93 4.56 15.64 6.26
CA ASP A 93 3.99 16.44 7.35
C ASP A 93 3.20 15.59 8.37
N ARG A 94 2.56 14.51 7.89
CA ARG A 94 1.68 13.65 8.68
C ARG A 94 1.81 12.20 8.24
N VAL A 95 1.82 11.30 9.22
CA VAL A 95 1.81 9.85 9.01
C VAL A 95 0.51 9.30 9.60
N ILE A 96 -0.28 8.60 8.77
CA ILE A 96 -1.54 7.98 9.19
C ILE A 96 -1.38 6.47 9.12
N VAL A 97 -1.45 5.82 10.28
CA VAL A 97 -1.28 4.36 10.38
C VAL A 97 -2.65 3.69 10.43
N PHE A 98 -2.83 2.66 9.59
CA PHE A 98 -3.95 1.73 9.66
C PHE A 98 -3.46 0.38 10.11
N GLY A 99 -4.04 -0.15 11.18
CA GLY A 99 -3.70 -1.46 11.70
C GLY A 99 -4.65 -1.84 12.85
N PRO A 100 -4.52 -3.06 13.38
CA PRO A 100 -5.39 -3.53 14.45
C PRO A 100 -5.28 -2.74 15.76
N GLY A 101 -4.34 -1.80 15.89
CA GLY A 101 -4.09 -1.09 17.14
C GLY A 101 -3.53 -2.07 18.16
N GLY A 102 -2.21 -2.09 18.33
CA GLY A 102 -1.61 -2.72 19.50
C GLY A 102 -1.97 -1.92 20.75
#